data_AF-A0A7Y4RFD3-F1
#
_entry.id   AF-A0A7Y4RFD3-F1
#
_cell.length_a   1.000
_cell.length_b   1.000
_cell.length_c   1.000
_cell.angle_alpha   90.00
_cell.angle_beta   90.00
_cell.angle_gamma   90.00
#
_symmetry.space_group_name_H-M   'P 1'
#
loop_
_entity.id
_entity.type
_entity.pdbx_description
1 polymer ?
#
loop_
_entity_poly.entity_id
_entity_poly.type
_entity_poly.pdbx_seq_one_letter_code
_entity_poly.pdbx_strand_id
1 'polypeptide(L)'
;MTNNIKPFEKIASQFQISQESAKYFLGRVQKSFKTERPPHKLILEFIETQNFEFLLTPYETAVLMNENGVWTYPLDTAPPIIVDDEDLEF
;
A
#
# COMPACT_ATOMS: atom_id res chain seq x y z
N MET A 1 1.87 -28.84 -3.21
CA MET A 1 1.09 -27.83 -3.97
C MET A 1 1.47 -26.48 -3.41
N THR A 2 2.30 -25.69 -4.09
CA THR A 2 2.53 -24.30 -3.69
C THR A 2 1.26 -23.53 -4.05
N ASN A 3 0.35 -23.35 -3.09
CA ASN A 3 -0.76 -22.43 -3.24
C ASN A 3 -0.14 -21.06 -3.54
N ASN A 4 -0.23 -20.63 -4.79
CA ASN A 4 0.29 -19.35 -5.24
C ASN A 4 -0.74 -18.29 -4.81
N ILE A 5 -0.73 -17.98 -3.50
CA ILE A 5 -1.61 -17.00 -2.89
C ILE A 5 -1.36 -15.65 -3.55
N LYS A 6 -2.42 -15.01 -4.04
CA LYS A 6 -2.29 -13.72 -4.74
C LYS A 6 -1.89 -12.63 -3.74
N PRO A 7 -1.14 -11.60 -4.17
CA PRO A 7 -0.68 -10.55 -3.26
C PRO A 7 -1.78 -9.92 -2.38
N PHE A 8 -2.94 -9.63 -2.97
CA PHE A 8 -4.06 -9.05 -2.22
C PHE A 8 -4.68 -10.03 -1.21
N GLU A 9 -4.65 -11.35 -1.46
CA GLU A 9 -5.18 -12.35 -0.53
C GLU A 9 -4.30 -12.42 0.72
N LYS A 10 -2.98 -12.29 0.55
CA LYS A 10 -2.03 -12.30 1.66
C LYS A 10 -2.12 -11.02 2.51
N ILE A 11 -2.22 -9.85 1.87
CA ILE A 11 -2.47 -8.58 2.57
C ILE A 11 -3.81 -8.62 3.33
N ALA A 12 -4.88 -9.09 2.68
CA ALA A 12 -6.18 -9.22 3.31
C ALA A 12 -6.13 -10.10 4.57
N SER A 13 -5.44 -11.24 4.49
CA SER A 13 -5.27 -12.14 5.63
C SER A 13 -4.40 -11.55 6.74
N GLN A 14 -3.30 -10.87 6.40
CA GLN A 14 -2.35 -10.31 7.38
C GLN A 14 -2.99 -9.18 8.20
N PHE A 15 -3.71 -8.28 7.53
CA PHE A 15 -4.28 -7.08 8.16
C PHE A 15 -5.77 -7.22 8.49
N GLN A 16 -6.35 -8.42 8.32
CA GLN A 16 -7.76 -8.72 8.59
C GLN A 16 -8.75 -7.77 7.88
N ILE A 17 -8.41 -7.37 6.65
CA ILE A 17 -9.27 -6.53 5.79
C ILE A 17 -9.91 -7.37 4.68
N SER A 18 -10.90 -6.80 3.98
CA SER A 18 -11.50 -7.47 2.82
C SER A 18 -10.48 -7.62 1.67
N GLN A 19 -10.64 -8.67 0.86
CA GLN A 19 -9.82 -8.83 -0.36
C GLN A 19 -10.01 -7.68 -1.35
N GLU A 20 -11.19 -7.04 -1.37
CA GLU A 20 -11.46 -5.87 -2.20
C GLU A 20 -10.67 -4.66 -1.72
N SER A 21 -10.67 -4.39 -0.41
CA SER A 21 -9.84 -3.35 0.22
C SER A 21 -8.35 -3.57 -0.06
N ALA A 22 -7.88 -4.82 0.02
CA ALA A 22 -6.49 -5.15 -0.29
C ALA A 22 -6.13 -4.95 -1.78
N LYS A 23 -7.04 -5.29 -2.71
CA LYS A 23 -6.86 -5.00 -4.15
C LYS A 23 -6.82 -3.49 -4.40
N TYR A 24 -7.74 -2.75 -3.78
CA TYR A 24 -7.78 -1.29 -3.86
C TYR A 24 -6.47 -0.68 -3.35
N PHE A 25 -6.01 -1.11 -2.19
CA PHE A 25 -4.74 -0.71 -1.58
C PHE A 25 -3.56 -0.88 -2.56
N LEU A 26 -3.36 -2.09 -3.10
CA LEU A 26 -2.28 -2.35 -4.06
C LEU A 26 -2.35 -1.46 -5.30
N GLY A 27 -3.56 -1.27 -5.84
CA GLY A 27 -3.77 -0.37 -6.97
C GLY A 27 -3.46 1.10 -6.65
N ARG A 28 -3.72 1.53 -5.40
CA ARG A 28 -3.41 2.89 -4.94
C ARG A 28 -1.91 3.08 -4.73
N VAL A 29 -1.20 2.10 -4.16
CA VAL A 29 0.27 2.14 -4.03
C VAL A 29 0.92 2.30 -5.42
N GLN A 30 0.47 1.52 -6.41
CA GLN A 30 0.96 1.64 -7.77
C GLN A 30 0.72 3.04 -8.37
N LYS A 31 -0.47 3.61 -8.13
CA LYS A 31 -0.83 4.94 -8.63
C LYS A 31 -0.12 6.09 -7.91
N SER A 32 0.54 5.81 -6.78
CA SER A 32 1.39 6.80 -6.11
C SER A 32 2.71 7.07 -6.84
N PHE A 33 3.05 6.31 -7.89
CA PHE A 33 4.22 6.56 -8.74
C PHE A 33 3.81 7.17 -10.09
N LYS A 34 4.50 8.24 -10.51
CA LYS A 34 4.15 9.04 -11.70
C LYS A 34 4.36 8.29 -13.01
N THR A 35 5.51 7.64 -13.16
CA THR A 35 5.97 7.12 -14.46
C THR A 35 5.88 5.61 -14.54
N GLU A 36 6.50 4.91 -13.58
CA GLU A 36 6.59 3.45 -13.58
C GLU A 36 6.01 2.90 -12.30
N ARG A 37 5.20 1.84 -12.44
CA ARG A 37 4.42 1.29 -11.33
C ARG A 37 5.05 -0.01 -10.83
N PRO A 38 5.28 -0.16 -9.52
CA PRO A 38 5.84 -1.39 -8.98
C PRO A 38 4.86 -2.57 -9.19
N PRO A 39 5.34 -3.79 -9.41
CA PRO A 39 4.49 -4.98 -9.42
C PRO A 39 3.86 -5.25 -8.05
N HIS A 40 2.64 -5.79 -8.00
CA HIS A 40 1.97 -6.15 -6.73
C HIS A 40 2.78 -7.12 -5.86
N LYS A 41 3.52 -8.04 -6.50
CA LYS A 41 4.39 -8.99 -5.80
C LYS A 41 5.49 -8.26 -5.02
N LEU A 42 6.10 -7.24 -5.64
CA LEU A 42 7.15 -6.44 -5.01
C LEU A 42 6.61 -5.63 -3.83
N ILE A 43 5.40 -5.06 -3.97
CA ILE A 43 4.75 -4.33 -2.87
C ILE A 43 4.48 -5.27 -1.69
N LEU A 44 3.98 -6.49 -1.94
CA LEU A 44 3.78 -7.49 -0.89
C LEU A 44 5.10 -7.86 -0.20
N GLU A 45 6.14 -8.19 -0.97
CA GLU A 45 7.45 -8.57 -0.42
C GLU A 45 8.04 -7.48 0.47
N PHE A 46 7.87 -6.21 0.08
CA PHE A 46 8.25 -5.07 0.90
C PHE A 46 7.48 -5.03 2.22
N ILE A 47 6.14 -5.10 2.17
CA ILE A 47 5.28 -5.07 3.36
C ILE A 47 5.63 -6.20 4.33
N GLU A 48 5.88 -7.40 3.82
CA GLU A 48 6.28 -8.56 4.63
C GLU A 48 7.65 -8.35 5.29
N THR A 49 8.57 -7.68 4.61
CA THR A 49 9.91 -7.39 5.13
C THR A 49 9.87 -6.32 6.24
N GLN A 50 8.97 -5.34 6.13
CA GLN A 50 8.85 -4.27 7.11
C GLN A 50 8.14 -4.68 8.40
N ASN A 51 7.40 -5.79 8.38
CA ASN A 51 6.67 -6.34 9.53
C ASN A 51 5.79 -5.30 10.25
N PHE A 52 5.03 -4.53 9.48
CA PHE A 52 4.16 -3.48 10.03
C PHE A 52 3.09 -4.06 10.96
N GLU A 53 2.88 -3.40 12.10
CA GLU A 53 1.80 -3.73 13.05
C GLU A 53 0.41 -3.40 12.48
N PHE A 54 0.33 -2.33 11.68
CA PHE A 54 -0.88 -1.89 10.99
C PHE A 54 -0.60 -1.58 9.52
N LEU A 55 -1.64 -1.69 8.69
CA LEU A 55 -1.52 -1.36 7.28
C LEU A 55 -1.42 0.17 7.13
N LEU A 56 -0.28 0.65 6.63
CA LEU A 56 -0.09 2.06 6.30
C LEU A 56 -1.04 2.50 5.19
N THR A 57 -1.15 3.81 4.96
CA THR A 57 -1.85 4.29 3.76
C THR A 57 -1.08 3.87 2.50
N PRO A 58 -1.75 3.80 1.33
CA PRO A 58 -1.08 3.47 0.09
C PRO A 58 0.05 4.43 -0.28
N TYR A 59 -0.11 5.73 0.00
CA TYR A 59 0.91 6.73 -0.33
C TYR A 59 2.11 6.62 0.61
N GLU A 60 1.91 6.45 1.92
CA GLU A 60 3.01 6.21 2.87
C GLU A 60 3.80 4.94 2.52
N THR A 61 3.11 3.87 2.11
CA THR A 61 3.78 2.66 1.64
C THR A 61 4.66 2.95 0.43
N ALA A 62 4.17 3.74 -0.54
CA ALA A 62 4.95 4.13 -1.72
C ALA A 62 6.16 5.03 -1.36
N VAL A 63 5.99 5.96 -0.42
CA VAL A 63 7.08 6.79 0.12
C VAL A 63 8.17 5.90 0.71
N LEU A 64 7.83 4.99 1.61
CA LEU A 64 8.81 4.10 2.22
C LEU A 64 9.48 3.18 1.21
N MET A 65 8.75 2.67 0.20
CA MET A 65 9.36 1.91 -0.90
C MET A 65 10.38 2.74 -1.68
N ASN A 66 10.10 4.02 -1.91
CA ASN A 66 11.00 4.92 -2.62
C ASN A 66 12.25 5.23 -1.78
N GLU A 67 12.07 5.59 -0.51
CA GLU A 67 13.14 5.94 0.43
C GLU A 67 14.07 4.76 0.73
N ASN A 68 13.53 3.53 0.78
CA ASN A 68 14.32 2.30 0.98
C ASN A 68 14.97 1.78 -0.32
N GLY A 69 14.82 2.49 -1.44
CA GLY A 69 15.42 2.08 -2.71
C GLY A 69 14.76 0.87 -3.39
N VAL A 70 13.58 0.43 -2.92
CA VAL A 70 12.84 -0.70 -3.48
C VAL A 70 12.22 -0.34 -4.83
N TRP A 71 11.71 0.88 -4.97
CA TRP A 71 11.20 1.41 -6.23
C TRP A 71 11.46 2.92 -6.32
N THR A 72 12.54 3.30 -7.01
CA THR A 72 13.10 4.66 -6.98
C THR A 72 12.49 5.62 -8.00
N TYR A 73 11.36 5.28 -8.62
CA TYR A 73 10.69 6.17 -9.58
C TYR A 73 9.99 7.34 -8.88
N PRO A 74 9.82 8.49 -9.54
CA PRO A 74 9.20 9.67 -8.93
C PRO A 74 7.79 9.39 -8.39
N LEU A 75 7.53 9.84 -7.16
CA LEU A 75 6.20 9.80 -6.54
C LEU A 75 5.29 10.89 -7.12
N ASP A 76 3.99 10.61 -7.14
CA ASP A 76 2.93 11.57 -7.41
C ASP A 76 2.70 12.50 -6.21
N THR A 77 1.90 13.55 -6.39
CA THR A 77 1.52 14.42 -5.28
C THR A 77 0.77 13.60 -4.23
N ALA A 78 1.12 13.80 -2.95
CA ALA A 78 0.40 13.20 -1.84
C ALA A 78 -1.10 13.48 -1.97
N PRO A 79 -1.97 12.48 -1.75
CA PRO A 79 -3.40 12.74 -1.72
C PRO A 79 -3.71 13.79 -0.65
N PRO A 80 -4.70 14.67 -0.87
CA PRO A 80 -5.12 15.61 0.16
C PRO A 80 -5.50 14.82 1.41
N ILE A 81 -5.00 15.26 2.56
CA ILE A 81 -5.45 14.75 3.85
C ILE A 81 -6.89 15.24 3.98
N ILE A 82 -7.85 14.35 3.78
CA ILE A 82 -9.22 14.61 4.19
C ILE A 82 -9.18 14.44 5.70
N VAL A 83 -9.03 15.55 6.41
CA VAL A 83 -9.41 15.60 7.82
C VAL A 83 -10.92 15.45 7.78
N ASP A 84 -11.44 14.33 8.24
CA ASP A 84 -12.88 14.17 8.37
C ASP A 84 -13.32 15.17 9.46
N ASP A 85 -13.97 16.26 9.07
CA ASP A 85 -14.49 17.31 9.97
C ASP A 85 -15.69 16.78 10.82
N GLU A 86 -15.88 15.46 10.94
CA GLU A 86 -16.94 14.83 11.73
C GLU A 86 -16.58 14.65 13.23
N ASP A 87 -15.35 14.98 13.66
CA ASP A 87 -14.92 14.96 15.07
C ASP A 87 -14.79 16.37 15.71
N LEU A 88 -15.27 17.43 15.05
CA LEU A 88 -15.42 18.77 15.64
C LEU A 88 -16.86 18.98 16.13
N GLU A 89 -17.31 18.15 17.07
CA GLU A 89 -18.48 18.48 17.90
C GLU A 89 -18.08 19.60 18.88
N PHE A 90 -18.65 20.80 18.69
CA PHE A 90 -18.64 21.90 19.66
C PHE A 90 -19.79 21.77 20.66
#